data_AF-A0A4Y2VKS2-F1
#
_entry.id   AF-A0A4Y2VKS2-F1
#
_cell.length_a   1.000
_cell.length_b   1.000
_cell.length_c   1.000
_cell.angle_alpha   90.00
_cell.angle_beta   90.00
_cell.angle_gamma   90.00
#
_symmetry.space_group_name_H-M   'P 1'
#
loop_
_entity.id
_entity.type
_entity.pdbx_description
1 polymer ?
#
loop_
_entity_poly.entity_id
_entity_poly.type
_entity_poly.pdbx_seq_one_letter_code
_entity_poly.pdbx_strand_id
1 'polypeptide(L)'
;DGCGRTGTYLCIEANLELAGEDFCYDVFGYAKKLRASRRGMIETLEHYKFIYDALEEANICGSTWFPVNALSQQLKYKSMKNPVTRMNEYQREYQLNDMFPLAKLPPTTVSGTLRAISLAEGPR
;
A
#
# COMPACT_ATOMS: atom_id res chain seq x y z
N ASP A 1 13.61 7.43 20.75
CA ASP A 1 12.47 6.62 21.25
C ASP A 1 12.15 5.37 20.44
N GLY A 2 12.25 5.42 19.10
CA GLY A 2 12.19 4.19 18.28
C GLY A 2 10.83 3.49 18.25
N CYS A 3 9.76 4.10 18.78
CA CYS A 3 8.44 3.49 18.81
C CYS A 3 7.55 3.89 17.62
N GLY A 4 7.65 5.13 17.13
CA GLY A 4 6.84 5.62 16.01
C GLY A 4 7.11 4.86 14.72
N ARG A 5 8.30 5.06 14.11
CA ARG A 5 8.69 4.44 12.83
C ARG A 5 8.75 2.92 12.90
N THR A 6 9.27 2.35 13.98
CA THR A 6 9.29 0.89 14.17
C THR A 6 7.88 0.33 14.31
N GLY A 7 6.98 1.02 15.01
CA GLY A 7 5.58 0.61 15.08
C GLY A 7 4.87 0.70 13.74
N THR A 8 5.15 1.73 12.94
CA THR A 8 4.66 1.82 11.56
C THR A 8 5.15 0.64 10.72
N TYR A 9 6.46 0.37 10.73
CA TYR A 9 7.04 -0.74 9.99
C TYR A 9 6.43 -2.09 10.37
N LEU A 10 6.38 -2.40 11.67
CA LEU A 10 5.81 -3.66 12.16
C LEU A 10 4.33 -3.80 11.80
N CYS A 11 3.56 -2.70 11.80
CA CYS A 11 2.17 -2.74 11.42
C CYS A 11 2.00 -3.02 9.92
N ILE A 12 2.82 -2.40 9.06
CA ILE A 12 2.79 -2.64 7.61
C ILE A 12 3.14 -4.10 7.32
N GLU A 13 4.26 -4.60 7.85
CA GLU A 13 4.71 -5.98 7.64
C GLU A 13 3.62 -6.99 8.03
N ALA A 14 3.05 -6.86 9.23
CA ALA A 14 2.03 -7.79 9.70
C ALA A 14 0.75 -7.75 8.85
N ASN A 15 0.41 -6.58 8.28
CA ASN A 15 -0.75 -6.43 7.41
C ASN A 15 -0.48 -6.96 5.99
N LEU A 16 0.76 -6.86 5.48
CA LEU A 16 1.14 -7.48 4.20
C LEU A 16 1.15 -9.00 4.29
N GLU A 17 1.62 -9.56 5.41
CA GLU A 17 1.56 -11.00 5.68
C GLU A 17 0.10 -11.48 5.75
N LEU A 18 -0.75 -10.79 6.53
CA LEU A 18 -2.18 -11.11 6.62
C LEU A 18 -2.89 -11.03 5.26
N ALA A 19 -2.56 -10.04 4.44
CA ALA A 19 -3.15 -9.92 3.11
C ALA A 19 -2.70 -11.02 2.15
N GLY A 20 -1.50 -11.57 2.34
CA GLY A 20 -1.01 -12.72 1.57
C GLY A 20 -1.70 -14.03 1.92
N GLU A 21 -2.12 -14.21 3.18
CA GLU A 21 -2.77 -15.43 3.67
C GLU A 21 -4.31 -15.37 3.55
N ASP A 22 -4.91 -14.28 4.02
CA ASP A 22 -6.37 -14.16 4.23
C ASP A 22 -7.02 -13.09 3.33
N PHE A 23 -6.26 -12.42 2.46
CA PHE A 23 -6.73 -11.32 1.60
C PHE A 23 -7.45 -10.19 2.38
N CYS A 24 -7.00 -9.92 3.62
CA CYS A 24 -7.58 -8.90 4.47
C CYS A 24 -6.51 -8.04 5.17
N TYR A 25 -6.93 -6.87 5.66
CA TYR A 25 -6.09 -5.94 6.42
C TYR A 25 -6.78 -5.58 7.74
N ASP A 26 -6.04 -5.59 8.85
CA ASP A 26 -6.51 -5.21 10.19
C ASP A 26 -5.55 -4.20 10.86
N VAL A 27 -5.40 -3.04 10.22
CA VAL A 27 -4.50 -1.97 10.69
C VAL A 27 -4.85 -1.53 12.12
N PHE A 28 -6.14 -1.44 12.46
CA PHE A 28 -6.58 -1.03 13.79
C PHE A 28 -6.22 -2.07 14.85
N GLY A 29 -6.50 -3.34 14.61
CA GLY A 29 -6.19 -4.42 15.54
C GLY A 29 -4.69 -4.55 15.79
N TYR A 30 -3.87 -4.47 14.73
CA TYR A 30 -2.42 -4.48 14.88
C TYR A 30 -1.89 -3.23 15.61
N ALA A 31 -2.38 -2.04 15.28
CA ALA A 31 -1.99 -0.82 15.99
C ALA A 31 -2.35 -0.87 17.48
N LYS A 32 -3.52 -1.42 17.82
CA LYS A 32 -3.95 -1.62 19.21
C LYS A 32 -3.05 -2.62 19.95
N LYS A 33 -2.72 -3.76 19.32
CA LYS A 33 -1.80 -4.77 19.88
C LYS A 33 -0.39 -4.18 20.12
N LEU A 34 0.14 -3.41 19.17
CA LEU A 34 1.45 -2.77 19.30
C LEU A 34 1.49 -1.75 20.44
N ARG A 35 0.44 -0.91 20.58
CA ARG A 35 0.33 0.06 21.69
C ARG A 35 0.17 -0.60 23.05
N ALA A 36 -0.45 -1.78 23.11
CA ALA A 36 -0.55 -2.58 24.33
C ALA A 36 0.80 -3.20 24.73
N SER A 37 1.62 -3.60 23.74
CA SER A 37 2.96 -4.17 23.97
C SER A 37 3.96 -3.12 24.47
N ARG A 38 3.99 -1.93 23.85
CA ARG A 38 4.90 -0.85 24.24
C ARG A 38 4.26 0.51 24.03
N ARG A 39 4.41 1.41 25.01
CA ARG A 39 3.94 2.79 24.90
C ARG A 39 4.68 3.54 23.78
N GLY A 40 3.95 4.42 23.09
CA GLY A 40 4.47 5.24 21.99
C GLY A 40 4.52 4.55 20.63
N MET A 41 4.02 3.32 20.49
CA MET A 41 3.92 2.66 19.18
C MET A 41 2.89 3.36 18.31
N ILE A 42 3.29 3.73 17.08
CA ILE A 42 2.46 4.50 16.12
C ILE A 42 1.93 5.77 16.79
N GLU A 43 2.84 6.68 17.08
CA GLU A 43 2.57 7.83 17.95
C GLU A 43 1.72 8.93 17.31
N THR A 44 1.86 9.15 15.99
CA THR A 44 1.25 10.28 15.29
C THR A 44 0.20 9.81 14.31
N LEU A 45 -0.74 10.70 13.98
CA LEU A 45 -1.71 10.47 12.92
C LEU A 45 -1.02 10.25 11.56
N GLU A 46 0.10 10.93 11.30
CA GLU A 46 0.88 10.77 10.08
C GLU A 46 1.45 9.36 9.95
N HIS A 47 1.98 8.78 11.04
CA HIS A 47 2.40 7.38 11.06
C HIS A 47 1.24 6.44 10.74
N TYR A 48 0.05 6.71 11.27
CA TYR A 48 -1.13 5.87 11.03
C TYR A 48 -1.65 5.97 9.59
N LYS A 49 -1.68 7.18 9.02
CA LYS A 49 -2.04 7.41 7.61
C LYS A 49 -1.06 6.74 6.65
N PHE A 50 0.24 6.89 6.91
CA PHE A 50 1.28 6.29 6.09
C PHE A 50 1.15 4.76 6.01
N ILE A 51 0.65 4.09 7.06
CA ILE A 51 0.39 2.64 7.00
C ILE A 51 -0.65 2.33 5.93
N TYR A 52 -1.76 3.08 5.85
CA TYR A 52 -2.76 2.88 4.80
C TYR A 52 -2.21 3.18 3.41
N ASP A 53 -1.49 4.30 3.27
CA ASP A 53 -0.91 4.70 1.98
C ASP A 53 0.06 3.60 1.47
N ALA A 54 0.91 3.06 2.35
CA ALA A 54 1.84 1.99 2.00
C ALA A 54 1.15 0.66 1.64
N LEU A 55 0.08 0.29 2.35
CA LEU A 55 -0.68 -0.92 2.05
C LEU A 55 -1.47 -0.78 0.74
N GLU A 56 -2.04 0.39 0.47
CA GLU A 56 -2.71 0.69 -0.80
C GLU A 56 -1.73 0.62 -1.97
N GLU A 57 -0.54 1.23 -1.83
CA GLU A 57 0.50 1.16 -2.86
C GLU A 57 0.95 -0.29 -3.11
N ALA A 58 1.18 -1.07 -2.06
CA ALA A 58 1.53 -2.48 -2.19
C ALA A 58 0.44 -3.29 -2.90
N ASN A 59 -0.83 -3.00 -2.63
CA ASN A 59 -1.98 -3.67 -3.26
C ASN A 59 -2.14 -3.28 -4.75
N ILE A 60 -1.94 -2.00 -5.10
CA ILE A 60 -2.08 -1.51 -6.49
C ILE A 60 -0.89 -1.95 -7.36
N CYS A 61 0.33 -1.76 -6.86
CA CYS A 61 1.55 -2.01 -7.64
C CYS A 61 1.94 -3.49 -7.65
N GLY A 62 1.68 -4.22 -6.56
CA GLY A 62 2.15 -5.59 -6.39
C GLY A 62 3.68 -5.71 -6.45
N SER A 63 4.17 -6.93 -6.75
CA SER A 63 5.61 -7.18 -6.90
C SER A 63 6.09 -6.84 -8.30
N THR A 64 6.80 -5.72 -8.43
CA THR A 64 7.37 -5.25 -9.72
C THR A 64 8.87 -5.56 -9.87
N TRP A 65 9.50 -6.07 -8.81
CA TRP A 65 10.93 -6.37 -8.78
C TRP A 65 11.24 -7.77 -9.33
N PHE A 66 12.34 -7.88 -10.07
CA PHE A 66 12.88 -9.17 -10.52
C PHE A 66 14.41 -9.10 -10.67
N PRO A 67 15.12 -10.24 -10.55
CA PRO A 67 16.58 -10.26 -10.66
C PRO A 67 17.06 -10.08 -12.11
N VAL A 68 18.26 -9.52 -12.29
CA VAL A 68 18.83 -9.17 -13.62
C VAL A 68 18.97 -10.39 -14.53
N ASN A 69 19.25 -11.58 -13.99
CA ASN A 69 19.32 -12.81 -14.76
C ASN A 69 17.98 -13.20 -15.42
N ALA A 70 16.84 -12.70 -14.92
CA ALA A 70 15.52 -12.89 -15.49
C ALA A 70 15.10 -11.78 -16.46
N LEU A 71 15.92 -10.73 -16.64
CA LEU A 71 15.56 -9.54 -17.42
C LEU A 71 15.14 -9.86 -18.86
N SER A 72 15.90 -10.70 -19.57
CA SER A 72 15.61 -11.02 -20.96
C SER A 72 14.29 -11.79 -21.12
N GLN A 73 13.97 -12.68 -20.18
CA GLN A 73 12.72 -13.42 -20.13
C GLN A 73 11.55 -12.49 -19.79
N GLN A 74 11.74 -11.61 -18.79
CA GLN A 74 10.73 -10.64 -18.37
C GLN A 74 10.39 -9.65 -19.50
N LEU A 75 11.38 -9.16 -20.25
CA LEU A 75 11.14 -8.27 -21.39
C LEU A 75 10.31 -8.93 -22.49
N LYS A 76 10.66 -10.17 -22.84
CA LYS A 76 9.90 -10.96 -23.80
C LYS A 76 8.46 -11.14 -23.32
N TYR A 77 8.28 -11.61 -22.09
CA TYR A 77 6.97 -11.83 -21.50
C TYR A 77 6.11 -10.54 -21.53
N LYS A 78 6.65 -9.44 -21.01
CA LYS A 78 5.94 -8.16 -20.94
C LYS A 78 5.61 -7.54 -22.29
N SER A 79 6.38 -7.86 -23.34
CA SER A 79 6.11 -7.38 -24.70
C SER A 79 4.95 -8.08 -25.41
N MET A 80 4.60 -9.30 -24.99
CA MET A 80 3.54 -10.07 -25.63
C MET A 80 2.18 -9.43 -25.37
N LYS A 81 1.37 -9.31 -26.43
CA LYS A 81 0.01 -8.78 -26.30
C LYS A 81 -0.92 -9.86 -25.81
N ASN A 82 -1.76 -9.52 -24.84
CA ASN A 82 -2.84 -10.41 -24.45
C ASN A 82 -3.88 -10.47 -25.61
N PRO A 83 -4.32 -11.68 -26.03
CA PRO A 83 -5.30 -11.84 -27.12
C PRO A 83 -6.63 -11.12 -26.89
N VAL A 84 -7.03 -10.97 -25.62
CA VAL A 84 -8.32 -10.39 -25.22
C VAL A 84 -8.24 -8.88 -25.10
N THR A 85 -7.27 -8.36 -24.32
CA THR A 85 -7.16 -6.92 -24.07
C THR A 85 -6.41 -6.17 -25.18
N ARG A 86 -5.78 -6.90 -26.12
CA ARG A 86 -4.90 -6.39 -27.19
C ARG A 86 -3.75 -5.51 -26.71
N MET A 87 -3.50 -5.54 -25.41
CA MET A 87 -2.54 -4.70 -24.72
C MET A 87 -1.43 -5.58 -24.14
N ASN A 88 -0.20 -5.09 -24.18
CA ASN A 88 0.93 -5.75 -23.52
C ASN A 88 1.07 -5.26 -22.06
N GLU A 89 1.88 -5.93 -21.25
CA GLU A 89 2.03 -5.58 -19.84
C GLU A 89 2.61 -4.17 -19.66
N TYR A 90 3.50 -3.72 -20.55
CA TYR A 90 4.06 -2.36 -20.48
C TYR A 90 2.99 -1.27 -20.61
N GLN A 91 2.07 -1.44 -21.56
CA GLN A 91 0.96 -0.52 -21.74
C GLN A 91 0.02 -0.53 -20.54
N ARG A 92 -0.20 -1.70 -19.92
CA ARG A 92 -0.98 -1.81 -18.69
C ARG A 92 -0.32 -1.07 -17.53
N GLU A 93 0.97 -1.31 -17.30
CA GLU A 93 1.74 -0.67 -16.23
C GLU A 93 1.79 0.85 -16.40
N TYR A 94 1.99 1.32 -17.63
CA TYR A 94 1.99 2.75 -17.96
C TYR A 94 0.64 3.39 -17.63
N GLN A 95 -0.48 2.74 -18.00
CA GLN A 95 -1.82 3.23 -17.69
C GLN A 95 -2.10 3.26 -16.19
N LEU A 96 -1.69 2.23 -15.45
CA LEU A 96 -1.83 2.20 -13.99
C LEU A 96 -1.08 3.36 -13.32
N ASN A 97 0.15 3.62 -13.76
CA ASN A 97 0.96 4.72 -13.26
C ASN A 97 0.39 6.11 -13.62
N ASP A 98 -0.27 6.24 -14.78
CA ASP A 98 -0.97 7.47 -15.18
C ASP A 98 -2.29 7.68 -14.41
N MET A 99 -2.97 6.59 -14.03
CA MET A 99 -4.24 6.63 -13.30
C MET A 99 -4.03 6.84 -11.78
N PHE A 100 -2.92 6.33 -11.24
CA PHE A 100 -2.49 6.51 -9.86
C PHE A 100 -1.11 7.18 -9.79
N PRO A 101 -0.98 8.45 -10.20
CA PRO A 101 0.29 9.14 -10.18
C PRO A 101 0.62 9.54 -8.74
N LEU A 102 1.22 8.63 -7.98
CA LEU A 102 1.72 8.91 -6.61
C LEU A 102 2.66 10.13 -6.58
N ALA A 103 3.30 10.46 -7.71
CA ALA A 103 4.17 11.65 -7.87
C ALA A 103 3.45 12.96 -8.29
N LYS A 104 2.13 12.94 -8.56
CA LYS A 104 1.35 14.16 -8.92
C LYS A 104 0.42 14.65 -7.81
N LEU A 105 0.40 13.99 -6.65
CA LEU A 105 -0.32 14.53 -5.51
C LEU A 105 0.39 15.81 -5.03
N PRO A 106 -0.25 16.99 -5.09
CA PRO A 106 0.26 18.13 -4.33
C PRO A 106 0.34 17.71 -2.85
N PRO A 107 1.25 18.29 -2.04
CA PRO A 107 1.40 17.95 -0.62
C PRO A 107 0.15 18.22 0.27
N THR A 108 -1.03 18.42 -0.32
CA THR A 108 -2.28 18.78 0.35
C THR A 108 -3.51 18.29 -0.41
N THR A 109 -3.74 16.97 -0.53
CA THR A 109 -5.13 16.49 -0.74
C THR A 109 -5.44 15.31 0.16
N VAL A 110 -5.50 15.62 1.45
CA VAL A 110 -6.06 14.82 2.54
C VAL A 110 -7.60 14.70 2.45
N SER A 111 -8.23 15.13 1.35
CA SER A 111 -9.68 15.38 1.31
C SER A 111 -10.54 14.17 0.90
N GLY A 112 -9.98 13.22 0.14
CA GLY A 112 -10.72 12.02 -0.28
C GLY A 112 -10.93 11.01 0.85
N THR A 113 -9.87 10.73 1.62
CA THR A 113 -9.87 9.72 2.68
C THR A 113 -10.60 10.18 3.94
N LEU A 114 -10.62 11.50 4.22
CA LEU A 114 -11.37 12.06 5.36
C LEU A 114 -12.88 11.97 5.19
N ARG A 115 -13.41 11.90 3.96
CA ARG A 115 -14.86 11.72 3.73
C ARG A 115 -15.33 10.30 4.06
N ALA A 116 -14.46 9.30 3.89
CA ALA A 116 -14.74 7.93 4.31
C ALA A 116 -14.61 7.75 5.83
N ILE A 117 -13.64 8.43 6.46
CA ILE A 117 -13.43 8.37 7.92
C ILE A 117 -14.55 9.11 8.69
N SER A 118 -15.03 10.26 8.18
CA SER A 118 -16.14 11.00 8.78
C SER A 118 -17.49 10.25 8.74
N LEU A 119 -17.65 9.27 7.84
CA LEU A 119 -18.86 8.42 7.79
C LEU A 119 -18.75 7.19 8.70
N ALA A 120 -17.53 6.83 9.13
CA ALA A 120 -17.29 5.72 10.05
C ALA A 120 -17.38 6.13 11.53
N GLU A 121 -17.24 7.42 11.83
CA GLU A 121 -17.52 7.96 13.18
C GLU A 121 -19.00 8.35 13.30
N GLY A 122 -19.83 7.37 13.70
CA GLY A 122 -21.18 7.63 14.19
C GLY A 122 -21.16 8.51 15.46
N PRO A 123 -22.27 9.23 15.77
CA PRO A 123 -22.30 10.19 16.85
C PRO A 123 -22.11 9.51 18.21
N ARG A 124 -21.28 10.15 19.05
CA ARG A 124 -21.10 9.83 20.47
C ARG A 124 -22.42 9.91 21.25
#